data_AF-A0AAW2ZNS0-F1
#
_entry.id   AF-A0AAW2ZNS0-F1
#
_cell.length_a   1.000
_cell.length_b   1.000
_cell.length_c   1.000
_cell.angle_alpha   90.00
_cell.angle_beta   90.00
_cell.angle_gamma   90.00
#
_symmetry.space_group_name_H-M   'P 1'
#
loop_
_entity.id
_entity.type
_entity.pdbx_description
1 polymer ?
#
loop_
_entity_poly.entity_id
_entity_poly.type
_entity_poly.pdbx_seq_one_letter_code
_entity_poly.pdbx_strand_id
1 'polypeptide(L)'
;MLVLYETPAGFALFKVRDEKKTEEVEDIQDAFSSPASAQKFVKLVAFEKFKDTQEAMKAATAMVESELSKPLKSFLKEHVDKKKEQLALYDKVVGGQIKEKLGIPCIYDNKVLEIMRGVRTHIGTLLSSVTTEADLSQMALRSISLALSLQIKILSR
;
A
#
# COMPACT_ATOMS: atom_id res chain seq x y z
N MET A 1 11.48 -7.98 -3.41
CA MET A 1 10.91 -6.62 -3.34
C MET A 1 9.75 -6.56 -2.33
N LEU A 2 9.57 -5.46 -1.62
CA LEU A 2 8.39 -5.17 -0.79
C LEU A 2 7.51 -4.13 -1.47
N VAL A 3 6.18 -4.26 -1.36
CA VAL A 3 5.18 -3.33 -1.88
C VAL A 3 4.51 -2.65 -0.70
N LEU A 4 4.67 -1.32 -0.61
CA LEU A 4 3.92 -0.49 0.33
C LEU A 4 2.53 -0.24 -0.25
N TYR A 5 1.50 -0.58 0.52
CA TYR A 5 0.12 -0.33 0.14
C TYR A 5 -0.62 0.34 1.29
N GLU A 6 -1.36 1.39 0.96
CA GLU A 6 -2.08 2.19 1.94
C GLU A 6 -3.55 1.85 1.92
N THR A 7 -4.12 1.72 3.10
CA THR A 7 -5.54 1.42 3.25
C THR A 7 -6.17 2.37 4.26
N PRO A 8 -7.49 2.58 4.21
CA PRO A 8 -8.18 3.39 5.22
C PRO A 8 -8.06 2.85 6.64
N ALA A 9 -7.69 1.57 6.82
CA ALA A 9 -7.45 0.99 8.14
C ALA A 9 -6.00 1.10 8.60
N GLY A 10 -5.04 1.38 7.72
CA GLY A 10 -3.63 1.32 8.07
C GLY A 10 -2.68 1.13 6.90
N PHE A 11 -1.40 1.02 7.22
CA PHE A 11 -0.33 0.73 6.27
C PHE A 11 -0.08 -0.77 6.17
N ALA A 12 0.02 -1.28 4.94
CA ALA A 12 0.31 -2.68 4.65
C ALA A 12 1.63 -2.80 3.88
N LEU A 13 2.45 -3.78 4.26
CA LEU A 13 3.62 -4.20 3.49
C LEU A 13 3.41 -5.61 2.98
N PHE A 14 3.48 -5.76 1.66
CA PHE A 14 3.40 -7.04 0.97
C PHE A 14 4.76 -7.42 0.41
N LYS A 15 5.19 -8.67 0.60
CA LYS A 15 6.37 -9.22 -0.06
C LYS A 15 5.95 -9.97 -1.31
N VAL A 16 6.53 -9.60 -2.44
CA VAL A 16 6.40 -10.36 -3.69
C VAL A 16 7.26 -11.61 -3.55
N ARG A 17 6.65 -12.78 -3.69
CA ARG A 17 7.32 -14.08 -3.57
C ARG A 17 7.91 -14.57 -4.88
N ASP A 18 7.23 -14.29 -5.98
CA ASP A 18 7.57 -14.84 -7.29
C ASP A 18 8.10 -13.72 -8.19
N GLU A 19 9.33 -13.28 -7.94
CA GLU A 19 9.93 -12.15 -8.67
C GLU A 19 10.05 -12.42 -10.18
N LYS A 20 10.09 -13.68 -10.62
CA LYS A 20 10.09 -14.05 -12.04
C LYS A 20 8.81 -13.62 -12.76
N LYS A 21 7.66 -13.68 -12.07
CA LYS A 21 6.37 -13.22 -12.62
C LYS A 21 6.19 -11.70 -12.55
N THR A 22 7.24 -10.96 -12.21
CA THR A 22 7.28 -9.49 -12.32
C THR A 22 8.01 -9.03 -13.59
N GLU A 23 8.45 -9.95 -14.45
CA GLU A 23 9.14 -9.61 -15.69
C GLU A 23 8.17 -9.12 -16.76
N GLU A 24 7.02 -9.77 -16.94
CA GLU A 24 6.01 -9.40 -17.93
C GLU A 24 4.71 -8.95 -17.28
N VAL A 25 4.01 -8.01 -17.93
CA VAL A 25 2.71 -7.50 -17.42
C VAL A 25 1.64 -8.58 -17.45
N GLU A 26 1.66 -9.45 -18.46
CA GLU A 26 0.72 -10.57 -18.61
C GLU A 26 0.85 -11.55 -17.44
N ASP A 27 2.09 -11.89 -17.04
CA ASP A 27 2.36 -12.75 -15.89
C ASP A 27 1.84 -12.16 -14.56
N ILE A 28 1.95 -10.84 -14.40
CA ILE A 28 1.41 -10.13 -13.23
C ILE A 28 -0.11 -10.24 -13.22
N GLN A 29 -0.77 -10.00 -14.36
CA GLN A 29 -2.22 -10.09 -14.46
C GLN A 29 -2.72 -11.51 -14.18
N ASP A 30 -2.05 -12.53 -14.71
CA ASP A 30 -2.35 -13.93 -14.44
C ASP A 30 -2.12 -14.30 -12.98
N ALA A 31 -1.08 -13.77 -12.34
CA ALA A 31 -0.82 -13.96 -10.92
C ALA A 31 -1.95 -13.41 -10.04
N PHE A 32 -2.65 -12.37 -10.49
CA PHE A 32 -3.80 -11.76 -9.81
C PHE A 32 -5.15 -12.17 -10.41
N SER A 33 -5.22 -13.18 -11.27
CA SER A 33 -6.48 -13.68 -11.85
C SER A 33 -7.46 -14.23 -10.80
N SER A 34 -6.96 -14.75 -9.68
CA SER A 34 -7.77 -15.29 -8.59
C SER A 34 -7.22 -14.90 -7.21
N PRO A 35 -8.06 -14.92 -6.14
CA PRO A 35 -7.59 -14.63 -4.79
C PRO A 35 -6.52 -15.62 -4.30
N ALA A 36 -6.66 -16.90 -4.66
CA ALA A 36 -5.71 -17.95 -4.28
C ALA A 36 -4.35 -17.79 -4.98
N SER A 37 -4.34 -17.38 -6.25
CA SER A 37 -3.09 -17.07 -6.96
C SER A 37 -2.43 -15.81 -6.41
N ALA A 38 -3.22 -14.78 -6.07
CA ALA A 38 -2.74 -13.55 -5.47
C ALA A 38 -2.04 -13.80 -4.12
N GLN A 39 -2.63 -14.61 -3.24
CA GLN A 39 -2.02 -14.99 -1.96
C GLN A 39 -0.72 -15.80 -2.09
N LYS A 40 -0.53 -16.52 -3.21
CA LYS A 40 0.73 -17.20 -3.51
C LYS A 40 1.78 -16.22 -4.03
N PHE A 41 1.36 -15.26 -4.84
CA PHE A 41 2.22 -14.28 -5.49
C PHE A 41 2.70 -13.20 -4.51
N VAL A 42 1.81 -12.66 -3.68
CA VAL A 42 2.11 -11.67 -2.65
C VAL A 42 1.74 -12.19 -1.27
N LYS A 43 2.58 -11.91 -0.28
CA LYS A 43 2.33 -12.24 1.12
C LYS A 43 2.35 -10.99 1.97
N LEU A 44 1.35 -10.81 2.83
CA LEU A 44 1.38 -9.79 3.87
C LEU A 44 2.55 -10.06 4.84
N VAL A 45 3.41 -9.06 5.01
CA VAL A 45 4.55 -9.09 5.95
C VAL A 45 4.20 -8.33 7.22
N ALA A 46 3.65 -7.13 7.06
CA ALA A 46 3.33 -6.26 8.17
C ALA A 46 2.06 -5.46 7.87
N PHE A 47 1.27 -5.21 8.91
CA PHE A 47 0.08 -4.37 8.84
C PHE A 47 -0.02 -3.55 10.11
N GLU A 48 0.05 -2.23 9.98
CA GLU A 48 -0.09 -1.30 11.10
C GLU A 48 -1.44 -0.58 10.98
N LYS A 49 -2.37 -0.93 11.88
CA LYS A 49 -3.68 -0.29 11.95
C LYS A 49 -3.57 1.12 12.51
N PHE A 50 -4.32 2.05 11.93
CA PHE A 50 -4.51 3.37 12.53
C PHE A 50 -5.28 3.25 13.85
N LYS A 51 -4.91 4.07 14.82
CA LYS A 51 -5.55 4.07 16.15
C LYS A 51 -6.99 4.58 16.08
N ASP A 52 -7.21 5.60 15.25
CA ASP A 52 -8.50 6.26 15.13
C ASP A 52 -8.70 6.88 13.74
N THR A 53 -9.90 7.43 13.52
CA THR A 53 -10.27 8.08 12.25
C THR A 53 -9.45 9.33 11.97
N GLN A 54 -8.97 10.05 13.00
CA GLN A 54 -8.17 11.28 12.79
C GLN A 54 -6.79 10.93 12.26
N GLU A 55 -6.16 9.89 12.78
CA GLU A 55 -4.88 9.39 12.28
C GLU A 55 -5.02 8.91 10.83
N ALA A 56 -6.07 8.16 10.51
CA ALA A 56 -6.37 7.73 9.14
C ALA A 56 -6.56 8.92 8.19
N MET A 57 -7.29 9.96 8.61
CA MET A 57 -7.52 11.16 7.81
C MET A 57 -6.23 11.98 7.60
N LYS A 58 -5.38 12.09 8.64
CA LYS A 58 -4.08 12.76 8.54
C LYS A 58 -3.14 12.00 7.61
N ALA A 59 -3.08 10.68 7.72
CA ALA A 59 -2.28 9.85 6.82
C ALA A 59 -2.73 10.00 5.37
N ALA A 60 -4.03 9.96 5.12
CA ALA A 60 -4.58 10.16 3.78
C ALA A 60 -4.32 11.55 3.21
N THR A 61 -4.43 12.61 4.03
CA THR A 61 -4.12 13.98 3.61
C THR A 61 -2.65 14.12 3.24
N ALA A 62 -1.76 13.59 4.08
CA ALA A 62 -0.32 13.60 3.83
C ALA A 62 0.00 12.89 2.51
N MET A 63 -0.69 11.79 2.18
CA MET A 63 -0.46 11.07 0.93
C MET A 63 -0.95 11.81 -0.30
N VAL A 64 -2.07 12.52 -0.18
CA VAL A 64 -2.56 13.40 -1.26
C VAL A 64 -1.63 14.60 -1.48
N GLU A 65 -0.97 15.06 -0.42
CA GLU A 65 0.03 16.13 -0.47
C GLU A 65 1.45 15.60 -0.75
N SER A 66 1.61 14.30 -1.03
CA SER A 66 2.89 13.62 -1.29
C SER A 66 3.93 13.81 -0.17
N GLU A 67 3.47 13.83 1.08
CA GLU A 67 4.27 14.00 2.29
C GLU A 67 4.47 12.71 3.07
N LEU A 68 5.72 12.41 3.42
CA LEU A 68 6.05 11.27 4.27
C LEU A 68 5.68 11.53 5.74
N SER A 69 4.54 10.98 6.16
CA SER A 69 4.00 11.09 7.52
C SER A 69 4.89 10.42 8.58
N LYS A 70 4.81 10.90 9.84
CA LYS A 70 5.55 10.30 10.98
C LYS A 70 5.24 8.81 11.20
N PRO A 71 3.97 8.36 11.27
CA PRO A 71 3.67 6.94 11.46
C PRO A 71 4.21 6.08 10.31
N LEU A 72 4.10 6.54 9.07
CA LEU A 72 4.67 5.82 7.92
C LEU A 72 6.20 5.67 8.02
N LYS A 73 6.91 6.69 8.49
CA LYS A 73 8.37 6.59 8.73
C LYS A 73 8.71 5.53 9.77
N SER A 74 7.97 5.48 10.88
CA SER A 74 8.19 4.51 11.94
C SER A 74 7.92 3.09 11.43
N PHE A 75 6.78 2.89 10.77
CA PHE A 75 6.38 1.63 10.18
C PHE A 75 7.45 1.06 9.23
N LEU A 76 7.95 1.89 8.30
CA LEU A 76 8.97 1.47 7.34
C LEU A 76 10.32 1.15 8.00
N LYS A 77 10.72 1.89 9.05
CA LYS A 77 11.98 1.62 9.77
C LYS A 77 11.95 0.30 10.52
N GLU A 78 10.79 -0.09 11.03
CA GLU A 78 10.62 -1.32 11.80
C GLU A 78 10.57 -2.55 10.90
N HIS A 79 9.96 -2.43 9.71
CA HIS A 79 9.63 -3.59 8.88
C HIS A 79 10.46 -3.73 7.60
N VAL A 80 11.25 -2.73 7.20
CA VAL A 80 12.02 -2.76 5.95
C VAL A 80 13.53 -2.80 6.22
N ASP A 81 14.19 -3.87 5.78
CA ASP A 81 15.66 -3.95 5.75
C ASP A 81 16.19 -3.25 4.48
N LYS A 82 16.62 -2.00 4.65
CA LYS A 82 17.19 -1.15 3.58
C LYS A 82 18.38 -1.76 2.83
N LYS A 83 19.04 -2.80 3.37
CA LYS A 83 20.18 -3.46 2.71
C LYS A 83 19.75 -4.62 1.80
N LYS A 84 18.58 -5.19 2.03
CA LYS A 84 18.12 -6.42 1.36
C LYS A 84 16.89 -6.20 0.48
N GLU A 85 16.12 -5.16 0.75
CA GLU A 85 14.81 -4.99 0.15
C GLU A 85 14.66 -3.64 -0.52
N GLN A 86 14.04 -3.66 -1.71
CA GLN A 86 13.56 -2.49 -2.43
C GLN A 86 12.08 -2.30 -2.15
N LEU A 87 11.68 -1.05 -1.98
CA LEU A 87 10.30 -0.65 -1.70
C LEU A 87 9.61 -0.17 -2.97
N ALA A 88 8.64 -0.93 -3.43
CA ALA A 88 7.70 -0.55 -4.47
C ALA A 88 6.59 0.31 -3.89
N LEU A 89 6.35 1.48 -4.49
CA LEU A 89 5.29 2.39 -4.09
C LEU A 89 4.69 3.12 -5.30
N TYR A 90 3.51 3.71 -5.12
CA TYR A 90 2.78 4.41 -6.18
C TYR A 90 3.39 5.78 -6.49
N ASP A 91 3.65 6.59 -5.46
CA ASP A 91 4.06 7.97 -5.61
C ASP A 91 5.59 8.13 -5.61
N LYS A 92 6.14 8.57 -6.75
CA LYS A 92 7.57 8.84 -6.91
C LYS A 92 8.09 9.93 -5.96
N VAL A 93 7.30 10.94 -5.63
CA VAL A 93 7.69 12.05 -4.73
C VAL A 93 7.88 11.52 -3.32
N VAL A 94 6.91 10.75 -2.81
CA VAL A 94 7.02 10.07 -1.50
C VAL A 94 8.22 9.11 -1.51
N GLY A 95 8.46 8.42 -2.62
CA GLY A 95 9.60 7.51 -2.77
C GLY A 95 10.94 8.22 -2.73
N GLY A 96 11.02 9.41 -3.32
CA GLY A 96 12.17 10.31 -3.19
C GLY A 96 12.43 10.67 -1.72
N GLN A 97 11.38 11.07 -1.00
CA GLN A 97 11.50 11.41 0.42
C GLN A 97 11.89 10.21 1.29
N ILE A 98 11.37 9.01 1.01
CA ILE A 98 11.74 7.77 1.70
C ILE A 98 13.22 7.46 1.43
N LYS A 99 13.67 7.55 0.18
CA LYS A 99 15.06 7.33 -0.18
C LYS A 99 16.00 8.31 0.51
N GLU A 100 15.65 9.60 0.55
CA GLU A 100 16.44 10.64 1.19
C GLU A 100 16.47 10.52 2.73
N LYS A 101 15.30 10.33 3.36
CA LYS A 101 15.16 10.37 4.83
C LYS A 101 15.44 9.03 5.51
N LEU A 102 15.18 7.91 4.83
CA LEU A 102 15.31 6.56 5.39
C LEU A 102 16.42 5.74 4.72
N GLY A 103 16.91 6.15 3.55
CA GLY A 103 17.92 5.41 2.80
C GLY A 103 17.41 4.11 2.19
N ILE A 104 16.08 3.96 2.06
CA ILE A 104 15.45 2.77 1.47
C ILE A 104 15.39 2.95 -0.04
N PRO A 105 15.89 2.00 -0.85
CA PRO A 105 15.77 2.07 -2.30
C PRO A 105 14.31 1.89 -2.72
N CYS A 106 13.81 2.80 -3.55
CA CYS A 106 12.42 2.84 -3.99
C CYS A 106 12.29 2.56 -5.50
N ILE A 107 11.24 1.82 -5.89
CA ILE A 107 10.88 1.50 -7.28
C ILE A 107 9.46 2.00 -7.57
N TYR A 108 9.29 2.57 -8.75
CA TYR A 108 8.04 3.13 -9.28
C TYR A 108 8.04 2.93 -10.80
N ASP A 109 7.65 1.74 -11.24
CA ASP A 109 7.53 1.39 -12.67
C ASP A 109 6.09 0.94 -12.98
N ASN A 110 5.79 0.75 -14.26
CA ASN A 110 4.46 0.29 -14.70
C ASN A 110 4.08 -1.07 -14.11
N LYS A 111 5.06 -1.90 -13.76
CA LYS A 111 4.87 -3.23 -13.20
C LYS A 111 4.40 -3.14 -11.75
N VAL A 112 4.99 -2.26 -10.96
CA VAL A 112 4.55 -1.90 -9.61
C VAL A 112 3.11 -1.41 -9.64
N LEU A 113 2.72 -0.62 -10.64
CA LEU A 113 1.33 -0.18 -10.80
C LEU A 113 0.37 -1.37 -11.00
N GLU A 114 0.72 -2.32 -11.86
CA GLU A 114 -0.09 -3.53 -12.07
C GLU A 114 -0.13 -4.44 -10.85
N ILE A 115 0.99 -4.58 -10.11
CA ILE A 115 1.02 -5.32 -8.85
C ILE A 115 0.08 -4.65 -7.82
N MET A 116 0.14 -3.33 -7.69
CA MET A 116 -0.75 -2.59 -6.80
C MET A 116 -2.21 -2.70 -7.21
N ARG A 117 -2.50 -2.73 -8.51
CA ARG A 117 -3.84 -2.96 -9.03
C ARG A 117 -4.35 -4.35 -8.64
N GLY A 118 -3.53 -5.37 -8.80
CA GLY A 118 -3.84 -6.74 -8.36
C GLY A 118 -4.05 -6.86 -6.85
N VAL A 119 -3.17 -6.25 -6.06
CA VAL A 119 -3.31 -6.17 -4.59
C VAL A 119 -4.62 -5.49 -4.20
N ARG A 120 -4.99 -4.39 -4.87
CA ARG A 120 -6.27 -3.69 -4.62
C ARG A 120 -7.47 -4.59 -4.88
N THR A 121 -7.48 -5.32 -6.00
CA THR A 121 -8.59 -6.23 -6.36
C THR A 121 -8.82 -7.31 -5.29
N HIS A 122 -7.73 -7.82 -4.69
CA HIS A 122 -7.80 -8.91 -3.71
C HIS A 122 -7.57 -8.46 -2.27
N ILE A 123 -7.62 -7.15 -1.98
CA ILE A 123 -7.19 -6.60 -0.69
C ILE A 123 -7.96 -7.19 0.50
N GLY A 124 -9.27 -7.44 0.33
CA GLY A 124 -10.09 -8.06 1.36
C GLY A 124 -9.63 -9.48 1.71
N THR A 125 -9.21 -10.26 0.71
CA THR A 125 -8.67 -11.62 0.90
C THR A 125 -7.22 -11.63 1.35
N LEU A 126 -6.43 -10.61 0.99
CA LEU A 126 -5.03 -10.46 1.40
C LEU A 126 -4.90 -9.96 2.84
N LEU A 127 -5.87 -9.21 3.33
CA LEU A 127 -5.92 -8.70 4.71
C LEU A 127 -6.82 -9.52 5.64
N SER A 128 -7.55 -10.52 5.14
CA SER A 128 -8.50 -11.31 5.95
C SER A 128 -7.87 -11.98 7.18
N SER A 129 -6.55 -12.22 7.18
CA SER A 129 -5.84 -12.76 8.35
C SER A 129 -5.55 -11.74 9.45
N VAL A 130 -5.67 -10.44 9.18
CA VAL A 130 -5.34 -9.34 10.11
C VAL A 130 -6.48 -8.34 10.33
N THR A 131 -7.48 -8.32 9.44
CA THR A 131 -8.67 -7.48 9.54
C THR A 131 -9.92 -8.33 9.72
N THR A 132 -10.77 -7.94 10.66
CA THR A 132 -12.10 -8.55 10.82
C THR A 132 -13.04 -8.11 9.70
N GLU A 133 -14.16 -8.81 9.49
CA GLU A 133 -15.19 -8.35 8.55
C GLU A 133 -15.73 -6.96 8.92
N ALA A 134 -15.78 -6.65 10.22
CA ALA A 134 -16.13 -5.32 10.71
C ALA A 134 -15.09 -4.27 10.30
N ASP A 135 -13.79 -4.58 10.39
CA ASP A 135 -12.71 -3.70 9.93
C ASP A 135 -12.81 -3.47 8.42
N LEU A 136 -13.01 -4.53 7.63
CA LEU A 136 -13.15 -4.45 6.17
C LEU A 136 -14.36 -3.60 5.75
N SER A 137 -15.49 -3.77 6.44
CA SER A 137 -16.71 -2.97 6.21
C SER A 137 -16.49 -1.51 6.59
N GLN A 138 -15.80 -1.24 7.71
CA GLN A 138 -15.42 0.11 8.09
C GLN A 138 -14.39 0.72 7.13
N MET A 139 -13.49 -0.06 6.55
CA MET A 139 -12.56 0.39 5.51
C MET A 139 -13.29 0.83 4.26
N ALA A 140 -14.28 0.05 3.81
CA ALA A 140 -15.11 0.42 2.66
C ALA A 140 -15.81 1.76 2.90
N LEU A 141 -16.45 1.93 4.06
CA LEU A 141 -17.11 3.18 4.45
C LEU A 141 -16.13 4.36 4.58
N ARG A 142 -14.98 4.15 5.22
CA ARG A 142 -13.93 5.17 5.39
C ARG A 142 -13.29 5.55 4.06
N SER A 143 -13.10 4.61 3.13
CA SER A 143 -12.58 4.89 1.78
C SER A 143 -13.51 5.81 1.00
N ILE A 144 -14.83 5.60 1.11
CA ILE A 144 -15.85 6.43 0.46
C ILE A 144 -15.88 7.82 1.09
N SER A 145 -15.86 7.91 2.43
CA SER A 145 -15.83 9.19 3.15
C SER A 145 -14.56 10.00 2.84
N LEU A 146 -13.41 9.33 2.74
CA LEU A 146 -12.15 9.96 2.39
C LEU A 146 -12.14 10.42 0.92
N ALA A 147 -12.64 9.61 -0.01
CA ALA A 147 -12.76 9.98 -1.42
C ALA A 147 -13.71 11.17 -1.62
N LEU A 148 -14.85 11.20 -0.92
CA LEU A 148 -15.76 12.35 -0.89
C LEU A 148 -15.08 13.60 -0.35
N SER A 149 -14.33 13.48 0.74
CA SER A 149 -13.59 14.60 1.34
C SER A 149 -12.53 15.18 0.37
N LEU A 150 -11.89 14.31 -0.41
CA LEU A 150 -10.92 14.70 -1.43
C LEU A 150 -11.57 15.33 -2.67
N GLN A 151 -12.71 14.79 -3.14
CA GLN A 151 -13.48 15.39 -4.23
C GLN A 151 -14.01 16.78 -3.87
N ILE A 152 -14.49 16.99 -2.63
CA ILE A 152 -14.96 18.30 -2.17
C ILE A 152 -13.81 19.34 -2.18
N LYS A 153 -12.60 18.94 -1.79
CA LYS A 153 -11.44 19.85 -1.73
C LYS A 153 -10.83 20.15 -3.11
N ILE A 154 -10.97 19.23 -4.06
CA ILE A 154 -10.60 19.43 -5.48
C ILE A 154 -11.59 20.37 -6.18
N LEU A 155 -12.88 20.30 -5.83
CA LEU A 155 -13.93 21.17 -6.39
C LEU A 155 -13.95 22.57 -5.75
N SER A 156 -13.29 22.78 -4.62
CA SER A 156 -13.22 24.07 -3.91
C SER A 156 -11.95 24.89 -4.24
N ARG A 157 -11.19 24.51 -5.27
CA ARG A 157 -10.04 25.25 -5.81
C ARG A 157 -10.27 25.54 -7.28
#